data_AF-A0A920PS31-F1
#
_entry.id   AF-A0A920PS31-F1
#
_cell.length_a   1.000
_cell.length_b   1.000
_cell.length_c   1.000
_cell.angle_alpha   90.00
_cell.angle_beta   90.00
_cell.angle_gamma   90.00
#
_symmetry.space_group_name_H-M   'P 1'
#
loop_
_entity.id
_entity.type
_entity.pdbx_description
1 polymer ?
#
loop_
_entity_poly.entity_id
_entity_poly.type
_entity_poly.pdbx_seq_one_letter_code
_entity_poly.pdbx_strand_id
1 'polypeptide(L)'
;MDIKKFIRDVPDFPEPGILFKDITPLLGDVGAFDFTIAQLVDRYKNADFDVIVPVESRGFLFGAPLARNLARQLCPYVNPVNCLLKLSQLTMN
;
A
#
# COMPACT_ATOMS: atom_id res chain seq x y z
N MET A 1 -9.31 -5.69 16.30
CA MET A 1 -10.43 -5.74 15.32
C MET A 1 -10.13 -6.84 14.31
N ASP A 2 -11.14 -7.59 13.86
CA ASP A 2 -10.93 -8.61 12.82
C ASP A 2 -11.06 -7.99 11.42
N ILE A 3 -9.91 -7.65 10.82
CA ILE A 3 -9.81 -6.99 9.52
C ILE A 3 -10.32 -7.89 8.39
N LYS A 4 -10.27 -9.22 8.54
CA LYS A 4 -10.66 -10.15 7.48
C LYS A 4 -12.13 -10.00 7.08
N LYS A 5 -12.99 -9.52 7.99
CA LYS A 5 -14.40 -9.24 7.72
C LYS A 5 -14.61 -8.10 6.71
N PHE A 6 -13.61 -7.26 6.50
CA PHE A 6 -13.64 -6.13 5.57
C PHE A 6 -12.97 -6.46 4.22
N ILE A 7 -12.51 -7.71 4.04
CA ILE A 7 -11.94 -8.20 2.78
C ILE A 7 -12.94 -9.18 2.18
N ARG A 8 -13.36 -8.92 0.95
CA ARG A 8 -14.28 -9.79 0.22
C ARG A 8 -13.52 -10.61 -0.80
N ASP A 9 -13.97 -11.84 -0.99
CA ASP A 9 -13.46 -12.75 -1.98
C ASP A 9 -14.36 -12.68 -3.21
N VAL A 10 -13.80 -12.24 -4.34
CA VAL A 10 -14.48 -12.16 -5.62
C VAL A 10 -13.86 -13.21 -6.55
N PRO A 11 -14.53 -14.35 -6.77
CA PRO A 11 -14.01 -15.38 -7.68
C PRO A 11 -14.10 -14.91 -9.14
N ASP A 12 -13.21 -15.45 -9.97
CA ASP A 12 -13.18 -15.29 -11.42
C ASP A 12 -13.05 -13.83 -11.89
N PHE A 13 -12.27 -13.04 -11.17
CA PHE A 13 -12.01 -11.64 -11.52
C PHE A 13 -10.51 -11.30 -11.47
N PRO A 14 -9.95 -10.60 -12.48
CA PRO A 14 -10.59 -10.16 -13.72
C PRO A 14 -10.77 -11.29 -14.76
N GLU A 15 -10.14 -12.44 -14.55
CA GLU A 15 -10.19 -13.61 -15.43
C GLU A 15 -10.60 -14.87 -14.64
N PRO A 16 -11.19 -15.88 -15.31
CA PRO A 16 -11.56 -17.14 -14.67
C PRO A 16 -10.37 -17.83 -14.00
N GLY A 17 -10.59 -18.37 -12.79
CA GLY A 17 -9.56 -19.03 -11.99
C GLY A 17 -8.77 -18.09 -11.06
N ILE A 18 -9.02 -16.77 -11.10
CA ILE A 18 -8.39 -15.81 -10.19
C ILE A 18 -9.34 -15.51 -9.02
N LEU A 19 -8.86 -15.65 -7.78
CA LEU A 19 -9.56 -15.19 -6.59
C LEU A 19 -9.11 -13.78 -6.23
N PHE A 20 -9.93 -12.78 -6.58
CA PHE A 20 -9.64 -11.39 -6.26
C PHE A 20 -10.01 -11.06 -4.82
N LYS A 21 -9.10 -10.41 -4.10
CA LYS A 21 -9.36 -9.86 -2.77
C LYS A 21 -9.78 -8.39 -2.89
N ASP A 22 -11.06 -8.14 -2.69
CA ASP A 22 -11.61 -6.79 -2.68
C ASP A 22 -11.44 -6.14 -1.29
N ILE A 23 -10.61 -5.10 -1.27
CA ILE A 23 -10.29 -4.29 -0.07
C ILE A 23 -11.16 -3.03 0.02
N THR A 24 -12.06 -2.78 -0.93
CA THR A 24 -12.92 -1.59 -0.93
C THR A 24 -13.75 -1.43 0.35
N PRO A 25 -14.30 -2.50 0.97
CA PRO A 25 -15.02 -2.36 2.24
C PRO A 25 -14.11 -1.92 3.39
N LEU A 26 -12.85 -2.35 3.39
CA LEU A 26 -11.85 -1.91 4.36
C LEU A 26 -11.52 -0.43 4.18
N LEU A 27 -11.41 0.04 2.93
CA LEU A 27 -11.13 1.44 2.62
C LEU A 27 -12.32 2.36 2.92
N GLY A 28 -13.55 1.85 2.80
CA GLY A 28 -14.78 2.58 3.08
C GLY A 28 -15.12 2.72 4.57
N ASP A 29 -14.52 1.89 5.42
CA ASP A 29 -14.69 1.97 6.88
C ASP A 29 -13.50 2.69 7.52
N VAL A 30 -13.74 3.90 8.02
CA VAL A 30 -12.71 4.75 8.63
C VAL A 30 -12.00 4.04 9.79
N GLY A 31 -12.76 3.34 10.64
CA GLY A 31 -12.20 2.66 11.82
C GLY A 31 -11.34 1.46 11.44
N ALA A 32 -11.75 0.69 10.44
CA ALA A 32 -10.99 -0.45 9.93
C ALA A 32 -9.71 0.00 9.22
N PHE A 33 -9.78 1.07 8.44
CA PHE A 33 -8.62 1.63 7.76
C PHE A 33 -7.60 2.18 8.77
N ASP A 34 -8.03 3.01 9.72
CA ASP A 34 -7.16 3.57 10.75
C ASP A 34 -6.53 2.47 11.62
N PHE A 35 -7.32 1.46 12.01
CA PHE A 35 -6.81 0.30 12.74
C PHE A 35 -5.73 -0.43 11.93
N THR A 36 -5.95 -0.63 10.62
CA THR A 36 -4.98 -1.30 9.73
C THR A 36 -3.67 -0.52 9.65
N ILE A 37 -3.73 0.81 9.44
CA ILE A 37 -2.54 1.66 9.40
C ILE A 37 -1.81 1.64 10.75
N ALA A 38 -2.52 1.74 11.86
CA ALA A 38 -1.92 1.69 13.20
C ALA A 38 -1.17 0.37 13.45
N GLN A 39 -1.73 -0.77 13.01
CA GLN A 39 -1.05 -2.07 13.11
C GLN A 39 0.22 -2.13 12.24
N LEU A 40 0.20 -1.57 11.04
CA LEU A 40 1.38 -1.49 10.18
C LEU A 40 2.47 -0.60 10.81
N VAL A 41 2.09 0.55 11.34
CA VAL A 41 3.01 1.45 12.07
C VAL A 41 3.63 0.71 13.25
N ASP A 42 2.82 0.05 14.08
CA ASP A 42 3.30 -0.66 15.26
C ASP A 42 4.30 -1.78 14.90
N ARG A 43 4.05 -2.48 13.79
CA ARG A 43 4.93 -3.53 13.28
C ARG A 43 6.28 -3.01 12.82
N TYR A 44 6.32 -1.83 12.20
CA TYR A 44 7.52 -1.32 11.51
C TYR A 44 8.21 -0.15 12.22
N LYS A 45 7.65 0.38 13.33
CA LYS A 45 8.23 1.53 14.07
C LYS A 45 9.67 1.34 14.55
N ASN A 46 10.10 0.10 14.77
CA ASN A 46 11.44 -0.24 15.25
C ASN A 46 12.30 -0.91 14.17
N ALA A 47 11.80 -1.03 12.94
CA ALA A 47 12.57 -1.60 11.86
C ALA A 47 13.52 -0.55 11.27
N ASP A 48 14.68 -1.02 10.82
CA ASP A 48 15.73 -0.18 10.26
C ASP A 48 15.54 -0.06 8.75
N PHE A 49 14.91 1.03 8.31
CA PHE A 49 14.72 1.39 6.91
C PHE A 49 14.44 2.88 6.76
N ASP A 50 14.73 3.42 5.58
CA ASP A 50 14.57 4.85 5.27
C ASP A 50 13.47 5.13 4.25
N VAL A 51 13.14 4.14 3.42
CA VAL A 51 12.27 4.30 2.25
C VAL A 51 11.15 3.27 2.24
N ILE A 52 9.92 3.72 1.94
CA ILE A 52 8.76 2.88 1.68
C ILE A 52 8.45 2.96 0.18
N VAL A 53 8.43 1.79 -0.46
CA VAL A 53 8.20 1.65 -1.91
C VAL A 53 6.85 0.96 -2.15
N PRO A 54 5.73 1.69 -2.18
CA PRO A 54 4.46 1.09 -2.55
C PRO A 54 4.44 0.76 -4.05
N VAL A 55 3.91 -0.42 -4.38
CA VAL A 55 3.70 -0.87 -5.76
C VAL A 55 2.31 -0.43 -6.22
N GLU A 56 2.24 0.09 -7.45
CA GLU A 56 1.02 0.59 -8.08
C GLU A 56 -0.19 -0.38 -8.04
N SER A 57 -1.44 0.10 -8.14
CA SER A 57 -1.92 1.44 -7.71
C SER A 57 -2.46 1.40 -6.28
N ARG A 58 -2.91 0.22 -5.82
CA ARG A 58 -3.53 0.02 -4.50
C ARG A 58 -2.53 0.09 -3.35
N GLY A 59 -1.25 -0.19 -3.60
CA GLY A 59 -0.21 -0.08 -2.59
C GLY A 59 -0.05 1.35 -2.06
N PHE A 60 -0.37 2.37 -2.87
CA PHE A 60 -0.30 3.78 -2.45
C PHE A 60 -1.25 4.10 -1.30
N LEU A 61 -2.40 3.43 -1.24
CA LEU A 61 -3.42 3.65 -0.21
C LEU A 61 -2.90 3.33 1.20
N PHE A 62 -1.97 2.37 1.31
CA PHE A 62 -1.35 2.01 2.59
C PHE A 62 0.04 2.62 2.75
N GLY A 63 0.81 2.70 1.66
CA GLY A 63 2.19 3.19 1.70
C GLY A 63 2.29 4.66 2.09
N ALA A 64 1.42 5.51 1.57
CA ALA A 64 1.43 6.94 1.87
C ALA A 64 1.15 7.26 3.35
N PRO A 65 0.07 6.77 3.98
CA PRO A 65 -0.17 7.01 5.40
C PRO A 65 0.87 6.33 6.30
N LEU A 66 1.40 5.16 5.90
CA LEU A 66 2.46 4.50 6.65
C LEU A 66 3.77 5.32 6.66
N ALA A 67 4.20 5.81 5.50
CA ALA A 67 5.39 6.66 5.37
C ALA A 67 5.26 7.95 6.18
N ARG A 68 4.08 8.59 6.13
CA ARG A 68 3.77 9.76 6.95
C ARG A 68 3.92 9.47 8.44
N ASN A 69 3.32 8.37 8.93
CA ASN A 69 3.30 8.05 10.36
C ASN A 69 4.66 7.59 10.89
N LEU A 70 5.50 6.98 10.05
CA LEU A 70 6.85 6.54 10.43
C LEU A 70 7.94 7.58 10.15
N ALA A 71 7.56 8.74 9.60
CA ALA A 71 8.48 9.79 9.12
C ALA A 71 9.56 9.23 8.18
N ARG A 72 9.14 8.48 7.16
CA ARG A 72 10.02 7.84 6.15
C ARG A 72 9.75 8.38 4.76
N GLN A 73 10.75 8.26 3.89
CA GLN A 73 10.61 8.67 2.51
C GLN A 73 9.64 7.73 1.77
N LEU A 74 8.76 8.28 0.95
CA LEU A 74 7.88 7.52 0.07
C LEU A 74 8.44 7.57 -1.36
N CYS A 75 8.74 6.42 -1.94
CA CYS A 75 9.17 6.31 -3.33
C CYS A 75 8.14 5.47 -4.11
N PRO A 76 7.19 6.08 -4.83
CA PRO A 76 6.15 5.33 -5.53
C PRO A 76 6.72 4.56 -6.72
N TYR A 77 6.49 3.25 -6.77
CA TYR A 77 6.81 2.43 -7.93
C TYR A 77 5.58 2.27 -8.82
N VAL A 78 5.70 2.78 -10.05
CA VAL A 78 4.73 2.66 -11.14
C VAL A 78 5.45 1.94 -12.28
N ASN A 79 4.77 1.03 -12.99
CA ASN A 79 5.36 0.18 -14.05
C ASN A 79 6.31 0.97 -14.99
N PRO A 80 7.46 0.40 -15.37
CA PRO A 80 8.56 1.05 -16.08
C PRO A 80 8.18 1.85 -17.34
N VAL A 81 7.09 1.50 -18.04
CA VAL A 81 6.64 2.24 -19.23
C VAL A 81 6.42 3.73 -18.94
N ASN A 82 6.01 4.10 -17.71
CA ASN A 82 5.88 5.50 -17.27
C ASN A 82 7.03 5.99 -16.38
N CYS A 83 7.92 5.11 -15.89
CA CYS A 83 8.93 5.42 -14.87
C CYS A 83 10.31 5.79 -15.44
N LEU A 84 10.65 5.32 -16.65
CA LEU A 84 11.94 5.59 -17.29
C LEU A 84 12.22 7.08 -17.51
N LEU A 85 11.19 7.94 -17.54
CA LEU A 85 11.33 9.38 -17.69
C LEU A 85 11.70 10.14 -16.39
N LYS A 86 11.61 9.51 -15.20
CA LYS A 86 11.82 10.19 -13.90
C LYS A 86 12.98 9.66 -13.06
N LEU A 87 13.46 8.44 -13.31
CA LEU A 87 14.58 7.88 -12.54
C LEU A 87 15.91 8.60 -12.77
N SER A 88 16.11 9.30 -13.90
CA SER A 88 17.33 10.08 -14.15
C SER A 88 17.45 11.34 -13.27
N GLN A 89 16.38 11.76 -12.59
CA GLN A 89 16.38 12.98 -11.77
C GLN A 89 16.54 12.72 -10.27
N LEU A 90 16.46 11.46 -9.82
CA LEU A 90 16.49 11.11 -8.39
C LEU A 90 17.83 10.52 -7.93
N THR A 91 18.74 10.18 -8.85
CA THR A 91 20.07 9.63 -8.53
C THR A 91 21.20 10.68 -8.56
N MET A 92 20.87 11.97 -8.68
CA MET A 92 21.85 13.05 -8.55
C MET A 92 21.41 14.04 -7.47
N ASN A 93 21.71 13.71 -6.21
CA ASN A 93 22.07 14.64 -5.14
C ASN A 93 22.64 13.85 -3.96
#